data_AF-A0A257AV62-F1
#
_entry.id   AF-A0A257AV62-F1
#
_cell.length_a   1.000
_cell.length_b   1.000
_cell.length_c   1.000
_cell.angle_alpha   90.00
_cell.angle_beta   90.00
_cell.angle_gamma   90.00
#
_symmetry.space_group_name_H-M   'P 1'
#
loop_
_entity.id
_entity.type
_entity.pdbx_description
1 polymer ?
#
loop_
_entity_poly.entity_id
_entity_poly.type
_entity_poly.pdbx_seq_one_letter_code
_entity_poly.pdbx_strand_id
1 'polypeptide(L)'
;MPKVSTIERTGIILSIIGLILMFQPFKAELFTYGFYMMALGAVIYTLSTYLPVRNPKGETTVRDIVKWSIIIAGVVISVAVISMFIAPYTVA
;
A
#
# COMPACT_ATOMS: atom_id res chain seq x y z
N MET A 1 16.02 6.66 16.13
CA MET A 1 15.08 6.10 15.15
C MET A 1 13.68 6.63 15.46
N PRO A 2 12.95 7.20 14.50
CA PRO A 2 11.56 7.59 14.74
C PRO A 2 10.77 6.35 15.18
N LYS A 3 9.96 6.47 16.25
CA LYS A 3 9.15 5.37 16.74
C LYS A 3 8.05 5.10 15.72
N VAL A 4 8.04 3.90 15.14
CA VAL A 4 6.95 3.40 14.28
C VAL A 4 5.64 3.51 15.05
N SER A 5 4.64 4.20 14.48
CA SER A 5 3.35 4.37 15.15
C SER A 5 2.61 3.02 15.22
N THR A 6 1.71 2.85 16.19
CA THR A 6 0.89 1.63 16.29
C THR A 6 0.10 1.35 15.00
N ILE A 7 -0.38 2.41 14.34
CA ILE A 7 -1.12 2.33 13.07
C ILE A 7 -0.21 1.83 11.94
N GLU A 8 1.00 2.39 11.84
CA GLU A 8 2.00 1.99 10.85
C GLU A 8 2.39 0.51 11.03
N ARG A 9 2.58 0.09 12.29
CA ARG A 9 2.86 -1.32 12.63
C ARG A 9 1.71 -2.24 12.23
N THR A 10 0.46 -1.83 12.43
CA THR A 10 -0.72 -2.60 11.99
C THR A 10 -0.75 -2.72 10.46
N GLY A 11 -0.47 -1.64 9.73
CA GLY A 11 -0.38 -1.67 8.26
C GLY A 11 0.69 -2.64 7.75
N ILE A 12 1.85 -2.67 8.40
CA ILE A 12 2.94 -3.61 8.07
C ILE A 12 2.50 -5.05 8.34
N ILE A 13 1.95 -5.34 9.52
CA ILE A 13 1.51 -6.69 9.89
C ILE A 13 0.45 -7.19 8.92
N LEU A 14 -0.53 -6.35 8.57
CA LEU A 14 -1.58 -6.71 7.63
C LEU A 14 -1.01 -6.98 6.22
N SER A 15 -0.02 -6.20 5.80
CA SER A 15 0.68 -6.41 4.52
C SER A 15 1.39 -7.77 4.47
N ILE A 16 2.06 -8.14 5.57
CA ILE A 16 2.77 -9.41 5.70
C ILE A 16 1.80 -10.59 5.69
N ILE A 17 0.67 -10.48 6.42
CA ILE A 17 -0.37 -11.51 6.41
C ILE A 17 -0.93 -11.70 5.00
N GLY A 18 -1.23 -10.60 4.31
CA GLY A 18 -1.70 -10.65 2.92
C GLY A 18 -0.71 -11.34 1.98
N LEU A 19 0.57 -11.02 2.11
CA LEU A 19 1.65 -11.69 1.36
C LEU A 19 1.70 -13.19 1.65
N ILE A 20 1.65 -13.61 2.92
CA ILE A 20 1.67 -15.02 3.30
C ILE A 20 0.49 -15.76 2.65
N LEU A 21 -0.71 -15.18 2.72
CA LEU A 21 -1.91 -15.77 2.10
C LEU A 21 -1.80 -15.87 0.58
N MET A 22 -1.19 -14.87 -0.07
CA MET A 22 -1.02 -14.84 -1.53
C MET A 22 -0.12 -15.96 -2.04
N PHE A 23 0.91 -16.33 -1.28
CA PHE A 23 1.87 -17.38 -1.66
C PHE A 23 1.52 -18.78 -1.14
N GLN A 24 0.33 -18.98 -0.55
CA GLN A 24 -0.12 -20.29 -0.09
C GLN A 24 -0.76 -21.11 -1.22
N PRO A 25 -0.27 -22.33 -1.51
CA PRO A 25 -0.77 -23.16 -2.61
C PRO A 25 -2.02 -23.97 -2.22
N PHE A 26 -2.91 -23.40 -1.41
CA PHE A 26 -4.06 -24.13 -0.87
C PHE A 26 -5.34 -23.90 -1.68
N LYS A 27 -5.66 -22.65 -2.02
CA LYS A 27 -6.86 -22.29 -2.81
C LYS A 27 -6.58 -21.01 -3.60
N ALA A 28 -7.08 -20.95 -4.84
CA ALA A 28 -6.98 -19.74 -5.66
C ALA A 28 -7.65 -18.52 -5.00
N GLU A 29 -8.69 -18.71 -4.19
CA GLU A 29 -9.36 -17.63 -3.46
C GLU A 29 -8.45 -16.97 -2.41
N LEU A 30 -7.51 -17.71 -1.81
CA LEU A 30 -6.55 -17.17 -0.84
C LEU A 30 -5.59 -16.17 -1.50
N PHE A 31 -5.31 -16.34 -2.79
CA PHE A 31 -4.56 -15.36 -3.57
C PHE A 31 -5.29 -14.01 -3.60
N THR A 32 -6.58 -14.02 -3.95
CA THR A 32 -7.39 -12.80 -4.05
C THR A 32 -7.55 -12.11 -2.69
N TYR A 33 -7.89 -12.87 -1.64
CA TYR A 33 -8.02 -12.30 -0.30
C TYR A 33 -6.69 -11.81 0.27
N GLY A 34 -5.60 -12.55 0.02
CA GLY A 34 -4.25 -12.16 0.39
C GLY A 34 -3.82 -10.87 -0.30
N PHE A 35 -4.11 -10.74 -1.60
CA PHE A 35 -3.86 -9.52 -2.35
C PHE A 35 -4.62 -8.32 -1.78
N TYR A 36 -5.91 -8.47 -1.43
CA TYR A 36 -6.68 -7.40 -0.82
C TYR A 36 -6.16 -6.99 0.56
N MET A 37 -5.81 -7.94 1.43
CA MET A 37 -5.20 -7.64 2.73
C MET A 37 -3.84 -6.94 2.57
N MET A 38 -3.03 -7.41 1.62
CA MET A 38 -1.73 -6.82 1.33
C MET A 38 -1.88 -5.38 0.87
N ALA A 39 -2.76 -5.13 -0.10
CA ALA A 39 -3.02 -3.79 -0.64
C ALA A 39 -3.56 -2.85 0.45
N LEU A 40 -4.48 -3.32 1.29
CA LEU A 40 -5.05 -2.52 2.38
C LEU A 40 -3.99 -2.17 3.43
N GLY A 41 -3.14 -3.12 3.80
CA GLY A 41 -2.01 -2.89 4.70
C GLY A 41 -1.01 -1.87 4.13
N ALA A 42 -0.70 -1.98 2.84
CA ALA A 42 0.19 -1.06 2.14
C ALA A 42 -0.40 0.36 2.10
N VAL A 43 -1.71 0.50 1.87
CA VAL A 43 -2.38 1.81 1.92
C VAL A 43 -2.32 2.41 3.33
N ILE A 44 -2.67 1.64 4.37
CA ILE A 44 -2.60 2.11 5.76
C ILE A 44 -1.19 2.56 6.12
N TYR A 45 -0.19 1.73 5.81
CA TYR A 45 1.22 2.05 6.03
C TYR A 45 1.60 3.35 5.32
N THR A 46 1.35 3.42 4.01
CA THR A 46 1.75 4.56 3.18
C THR A 46 1.07 5.84 3.64
N LEU A 47 -0.22 5.80 3.97
CA LEU A 47 -0.92 6.96 4.52
C LEU A 47 -0.34 7.35 5.88
N SER A 48 -0.09 6.40 6.79
CA SER A 48 0.43 6.71 8.13
C SER A 48 1.87 7.26 8.12
N THR A 49 2.71 6.81 7.19
CA THR A 49 4.12 7.17 7.10
C THR A 49 4.34 8.41 6.25
N TYR A 50 3.61 8.54 5.14
CA TYR A 50 3.83 9.60 4.16
C TYR A 50 2.81 10.73 4.20
N LEU A 51 1.71 10.64 4.96
CA LEU A 51 0.94 11.85 5.28
C LEU A 51 1.83 12.74 6.14
N PRO A 52 2.34 13.86 5.60
CA PRO A 52 3.16 14.74 6.40
C PRO A 52 2.24 15.35 7.45
N VAL A 53 2.56 15.16 8.73
CA VAL A 53 2.01 16.01 9.80
C VAL A 53 2.58 17.40 9.54
N ARG A 54 1.88 18.21 8.74
CA ARG A 54 2.35 19.54 8.35
C ARG A 54 1.23 20.57 8.47
N ASN A 55 0.96 20.89 9.73
CA ASN A 55 0.55 22.21 10.16
C ASN A 55 1.21 22.44 11.52
N PRO A 56 1.80 23.61 11.84
CA PRO A 56 2.25 23.95 13.20
C PRO A 56 1.17 23.77 14.28
N LYS A 57 -0.11 23.62 13.90
CA LYS A 57 -1.25 23.28 14.78
C LYS A 57 -1.60 21.78 14.88
N GLY A 58 -0.92 20.90 14.14
CA GLY A 58 -1.15 19.45 14.19
C GLY A 58 -2.44 18.94 13.50
N GLU A 59 -3.17 19.80 12.77
CA GLU A 59 -4.40 19.41 12.11
C GLU A 59 -4.16 18.83 10.71
N THR A 60 -4.53 17.57 10.52
CA THR A 60 -4.56 16.90 9.22
C THR A 60 -5.80 17.37 8.45
N THR A 61 -5.62 18.15 7.39
CA THR A 61 -6.76 18.60 6.57
C THR A 61 -7.18 17.47 5.62
N VAL A 62 -8.48 17.20 5.48
CA VAL A 62 -9.02 16.17 4.56
C VAL A 62 -8.48 16.34 3.14
N ARG A 63 -8.24 17.59 2.71
CA ARG A 63 -7.62 17.93 1.42
C ARG A 63 -6.23 17.31 1.22
N ASP A 64 -5.41 17.24 2.26
CA ASP A 64 -4.07 16.65 2.18
C ASP A 64 -4.16 15.13 2.08
N ILE A 65 -5.08 14.51 2.81
CA ILE A 65 -5.36 13.06 2.71
C ILE A 65 -5.75 12.70 1.28
N VAL A 66 -6.65 13.47 0.68
CA VAL A 66 -7.10 13.25 -0.69
C VAL A 66 -5.96 13.46 -1.68
N LYS A 67 -5.19 14.56 -1.55
CA LYS A 67 -4.05 14.83 -2.44
C LYS A 67 -3.01 13.71 -2.42
N TRP A 68 -2.63 13.24 -1.22
CA TRP A 68 -1.65 12.17 -1.08
C TRP A 68 -2.19 10.82 -1.57
N SER A 69 -3.46 10.52 -1.29
CA SER A 69 -4.12 9.32 -1.84
C SER A 69 -4.08 9.30 -3.37
N ILE A 70 -4.32 10.45 -4.02
CA ILE A 70 -4.25 10.58 -5.49
C ILE A 70 -2.82 10.37 -5.99
N ILE A 71 -1.82 10.96 -5.32
CA ILE A 71 -0.40 10.79 -5.72
C ILE A 71 0.00 9.31 -5.62
N ILE A 72 -0.32 8.65 -4.50
CA ILE A 72 0.00 7.23 -4.28
C ILE A 72 -0.70 6.37 -5.34
N ALA A 73 -2.01 6.56 -5.56
CA ALA A 73 -2.75 5.83 -6.57
C ALA A 73 -2.18 6.05 -7.98
N GLY A 74 -1.80 7.30 -8.31
CA GLY A 74 -1.17 7.64 -9.57
C GLY A 74 0.15 6.90 -9.79
N VAL A 75 1.01 6.83 -8.78
CA VAL A 75 2.28 6.07 -8.84
C VAL A 75 2.00 4.59 -9.05
N VAL A 76 1.10 3.99 -8.26
CA VAL A 76 0.77 2.55 -8.37
C VAL A 76 0.21 2.22 -9.76
N ILE A 77 -0.74 3.01 -10.27
CA ILE A 77 -1.31 2.81 -11.61
C ILE A 77 -0.23 2.96 -12.67
N SER A 78 0.62 3.98 -12.57
CA SER A 78 1.70 4.22 -13.54
C SER A 78 2.66 3.04 -13.59
N VAL A 79 3.10 2.54 -12.43
CA VAL A 79 3.97 1.35 -12.35
C VAL A 79 3.27 0.12 -12.92
N ALA A 80 1.98 -0.09 -12.63
CA ALA A 80 1.22 -1.23 -13.15
C ALA A 80 1.09 -1.19 -14.68
N VAL A 81 0.77 -0.02 -15.25
CA VAL A 81 0.68 0.17 -16.70
C VAL A 81 2.03 -0.05 -17.36
N ILE A 82 3.10 0.56 -16.83
CA ILE A 82 4.46 0.35 -17.33
C ILE A 82 4.82 -1.14 -17.27
N SER A 83 4.52 -1.81 -16.17
CA SER A 83 4.78 -3.26 -16.01
C SER A 83 4.01 -4.09 -17.03
N MET A 84 2.77 -3.72 -17.39
CA MET A 84 1.99 -4.40 -18.41
C MET A 84 2.63 -4.26 -19.81
N PHE A 85 3.22 -3.11 -20.12
CA PHE A 85 3.95 -2.91 -21.37
C PHE A 85 5.31 -3.61 -21.38
N ILE A 86 6.00 -3.68 -20.25
CA ILE A 86 7.34 -4.30 -20.14
C ILE A 86 7.25 -5.83 -20.04
N ALA A 87 6.26 -6.37 -19.33
CA ALA A 87 6.06 -7.80 -19.09
C ALA A 87 6.29 -8.67 -20.34
N PRO A 88 5.65 -8.42 -21.51
CA PRO A 88 5.85 -9.26 -22.70
C PRO A 88 7.30 -9.34 -23.18
N TYR A 89 8.14 -8.34 -22.90
CA TYR A 89 9.57 -8.35 -23.26
C TYR A 89 10.46 -9.09 -22.26
N THR A 90 9.95 -9.36 -21.05
CA THR A 90 10.72 -10.02 -19.96
C THR A 90 10.46 -11.52 -19.84
N VAL A 91 9.37 -12.01 -20.45
CA VAL A 91 8.99 -13.43 -20.51
C VAL A 91 9.14 -14.03 -21.91
N ALA A 92 9.73 -13.27 -22.84
CA ALA A 92 10.11 -13.73 -24.18
C ALA A 92 11.48 -14.43 -24.17
#